data_AF-A0A7T5RAL2-F1
#
_entry.id   AF-A0A7T5RAL2-F1
#
_cell.length_a   1.000
_cell.length_b   1.000
_cell.length_c   1.000
_cell.angle_alpha   90.00
_cell.angle_beta   90.00
_cell.angle_gamma   90.00
#
_symmetry.space_group_name_H-M   'P 1'
#
loop_
_entity.id
_entity.type
_entity.pdbx_description
1 polymer ?
#
loop_
_entity_poly.entity_id
_entity_poly.type
_entity_poly.pdbx_seq_one_letter_code
_entity_poly.pdbx_strand_id
1 'polypeptide(L)' 'MLPLDVIRKYYPDSSDEDLKKIQVFVYQLCCGLMQYFYGPDWEKDSDGWDWKNEEG' A
#
# COMPACT_ATOMS: atom_id res chain seq x y z
N MET A 1 2.84 3.37 -3.51
CA MET A 1 1.45 3.70 -3.09
C MET A 1 0.47 3.03 -4.05
N LEU A 2 -0.60 2.41 -3.53
CA LEU A 2 -1.59 1.71 -4.36
C LEU A 2 -2.28 2.66 -5.36
N PRO A 3 -2.42 2.32 -6.65
CA PRO A 3 -3.10 3.19 -7.61
C PRO A 3 -4.57 3.42 -7.23
N LEU A 4 -5.05 4.66 -7.36
CA LEU A 4 -6.44 5.00 -7.03
C LEU A 4 -7.45 4.21 -7.88
N ASP A 5 -7.10 3.86 -9.12
CA ASP A 5 -7.94 3.04 -10.01
C ASP A 5 -8.19 1.64 -9.45
N VAL A 6 -7.23 1.08 -8.69
CA VAL A 6 -7.41 -0.21 -8.01
C VAL A 6 -8.41 -0.08 -6.87
N ILE A 7 -8.34 1.02 -6.11
CA ILE A 7 -9.24 1.29 -4.97
C ILE A 7 -10.65 1.61 -5.49
N ARG A 8 -10.76 2.36 -6.59
CA ARG A 8 -12.03 2.74 -7.22
C ARG A 8 -12.86 1.54 -7.68
N LYS A 9 -12.24 0.39 -7.97
CA LYS A 9 -12.98 -0.87 -8.24
C LYS A 9 -13.81 -1.34 -7.04
N TYR A 10 -13.36 -1.07 -5.82
CA TYR A 10 -14.05 -1.45 -4.58
C TYR A 10 -14.93 -0.33 -4.03
N TYR A 11 -14.62 0.92 -4.38
CA TYR A 11 -15.33 2.13 -3.96
C TYR A 11 -15.73 2.99 -5.18
N PRO A 12 -16.61 2.49 -6.06
CA PRO A 12 -16.90 3.14 -7.35
C PRO A 12 -17.56 4.51 -7.20
N ASP A 13 -18.39 4.69 -6.17
CA ASP A 13 -19.16 5.90 -5.93
C ASP A 13 -18.42 6.93 -5.06
N SER A 14 -17.21 6.60 -4.58
CA SER A 14 -16.43 7.50 -3.75
C SER A 14 -15.75 8.61 -4.56
N SER A 15 -15.67 9.79 -3.94
CA SER A 15 -14.94 10.92 -4.50
C SER A 15 -13.43 10.64 -4.54
N ASP A 16 -12.69 11.32 -5.42
CA ASP A 16 -11.23 11.19 -5.47
C ASP A 16 -10.56 11.59 -4.14
N GLU A 17 -11.14 12.55 -3.41
CA GLU A 17 -10.65 12.91 -2.08
C GLU A 17 -10.81 11.76 -1.08
N ASP A 18 -11.95 11.06 -1.10
CA ASP A 18 -12.18 9.93 -0.22
C ASP A 18 -11.33 8.72 -0.62
N LEU A 19 -11.14 8.48 -1.92
CA LEU A 19 -10.23 7.45 -2.40
C LEU A 19 -8.79 7.70 -1.95
N LYS A 20 -8.33 8.95 -1.92
CA LYS A 20 -7.01 9.31 -1.36
C LYS A 20 -6.93 9.05 0.14
N LYS A 21 -8.00 9.34 0.91
CA LYS A 21 -8.04 9.01 2.35
C LYS A 21 -7.96 7.51 2.56
N ILE A 22 -8.69 6.73 1.78
CA ILE A 22 -8.64 5.26 1.81
C ILE A 22 -7.24 4.76 1.44
N GLN A 23 -6.61 5.32 0.41
CA GLN A 23 -5.25 4.98 -0.01
C GLN A 23 -4.24 5.19 1.13
N VAL A 24 -4.31 6.33 1.82
CA VAL A 24 -3.44 6.65 2.96
C VAL A 24 -3.71 5.71 4.13
N PHE A 25 -4.98 5.46 4.45
CA PHE A 25 -5.37 4.56 5.52
C PHE A 25 -4.86 3.13 5.30
N VAL A 26 -5.07 2.58 4.10
CA VAL A 26 -4.60 1.24 3.74
C VAL A 26 -3.08 1.17 3.82
N TYR A 27 -2.37 2.18 3.32
CA TYR A 27 -0.92 2.27 3.43
C TYR A 27 -0.46 2.22 4.90
N GLN A 28 -1.02 3.08 5.76
CA GLN A 28 -0.67 3.13 7.18
C GLN A 28 -0.98 1.80 7.89
N LEU A 29 -2.12 1.17 7.57
CA LEU A 29 -2.48 -0.13 8.11
C LEU A 29 -1.46 -1.20 7.69
N CYS A 30 -1.07 -1.25 6.41
CA CYS A 30 -0.05 -2.17 5.93
C CYS A 30 1.28 -1.95 6.65
N CYS A 31 1.76 -0.70 6.77
CA CYS A 31 2.97 -0.37 7.52
C CYS A 31 2.88 -0.84 8.98
N GLY A 32 1.73 -0.60 9.64
CA GLY A 32 1.52 -1.03 11.02
C GLY A 32 1.54 -2.56 11.17
N LEU A 33 0.94 -3.29 10.23
CA LEU A 33 1.00 -4.76 10.21
C LEU A 33 2.43 -5.25 9.99
N MET A 34 3.15 -4.67 9.02
CA MET A 34 4.54 -5.06 8.76
C MET A 34 5.42 -4.79 9.98
N GLN A 35 5.26 -3.64 10.63
CA GLN A 35 5.97 -3.33 11.87
C GLN A 35 5.61 -4.30 13.01
N TYR A 36 4.34 -4.71 13.11
CA TYR A 36 3.91 -5.65 14.14
C TYR A 36 4.51 -7.04 13.97
N PHE A 37 4.58 -7.55 12.73
CA PHE A 37 5.08 -8.89 12.44
C PHE A 37 6.60 -8.97 12.27
N TYR A 38 7.21 -7.98 11.62
CA TYR A 38 8.63 -7.99 11.24
C TYR A 38 9.48 -7.05 12.09
N GLY A 39 8.87 -6.29 13.01
CA GLY A 39 9.57 -5.37 13.91
C GLY A 39 9.83 -3.99 13.30
N PRO A 40 10.46 -3.07 14.06
CA PRO A 40 10.61 -1.66 13.69
C PRO A 40 11.54 -1.39 12.50
N ASP A 41 12.42 -2.32 12.12
CA ASP A 41 13.34 -2.18 10.99
C ASP A 41 12.82 -2.87 9.71
N TRP A 42 11.55 -3.27 9.65
CA TRP A 42 10.97 -3.99 8.50
C TRP A 42 11.13 -3.26 7.15
N GLU A 43 11.19 -1.92 7.18
CA GLU A 43 11.39 -1.10 5.98
C GLU A 43 12.81 -1.27 5.39
N LYS A 44 13.84 -1.54 6.21
CA LYS A 44 15.20 -1.81 5.71
C LYS A 44 15.28 -3.10 4.91
N ASP A 45 14.49 -4.10 5.30
CA ASP A 45 14.40 -5.37 4.56
C ASP A 45 13.56 -5.21 3.28
N SER A 46 12.66 -4.22 3.24
CA SER A 46 11.82 -3.91 2.07
C SER A 46 12.57 -3.15 0.95
N ASP A 47 13.58 -2.34 1.27
CA ASP A 47 14.37 -1.62 0.26
C ASP A 47 15.18 -2.56 -0.66
N GLY A 48 15.35 -3.83 -0.28
CA GLY A 48 15.95 -4.88 -1.10
C GLY A 48 14.98 -5.61 -2.03
N TRP A 49 13.67 -5.44 -1.86
CA TRP A 49 12.65 -6.13 -2.67
C TRP A 49 12.19 -5.26 -3.84
N ASP A 50 13.13 -4.94 -4.73
CA ASP A 50 12.85 -4.30 -6.00
C ASP A 50 11.98 -5.27 -6.83
N TRP A 51 10.67 -5.02 -6.92
CA TRP A 51 9.71 -5.74 -7.78
C TRP A 51 10.00 -5.51 -9.28
N LYS A 52 11.27 -5.54 -9.68
CA LYS A 52 11.66 -5.50 -11.09
C LYS A 52 11.23 -6.82 -11.71
N ASN A 53 10.01 -6.79 -12.24
CA ASN A 53 9.57 -7.49 -13.44
C ASN A 53 10.12 -8.92 -13.59
N GLU A 54 9.44 -9.91 -13.01
CA GLU A 54 9.36 -11.21 -13.66
C GLU A 54 8.44 -11.11 -14.88
N GLU A 55 8.93 -10.44 -15.93
CA GLU A 55 8.59 -10.78 -17.31
C GLU A 55 9.90 -11.22 -17.97
N GLY A 56 10.07 -12.54 -18.08
CA GLY A 56 11.22 -13.19 -18.71
C GLY A 56 11.11 -14.70 -18.68
#